data_AF-A0A962LQH9-F1
#
_entry.id   AF-A0A962LQH9-F1
#
_cell.length_a   1.000
_cell.length_b   1.000
_cell.length_c   1.000
_cell.angle_alpha   90.00
_cell.angle_beta   90.00
_cell.angle_gamma   90.00
#
_symmetry.space_group_name_H-M   'P 1'
#
loop_
_entity.id
_entity.type
_entity.pdbx_description
1 polymer ?
#
loop_
_entity_poly.entity_id
_entity_poly.type
_entity_poly.pdbx_seq_one_letter_code
_entity_poly.pdbx_strand_id
1 'polypeptide(L)'
;MQSHNANQSRVRRTVHDLVMAEMFLVQATIESATAIGNGISALGQQLSGQEDTDVRSIPALLQRIADEAVEPYASRYEYFRAMINTTD
;
A
#
# COMPACT_ATOMS: atom_id res chain seq x y z
N MET A 1 36.03 -19.99 14.49
CA MET A 1 35.44 -19.89 13.13
C MET A 1 33.90 -19.94 13.11
N GLN A 2 33.20 -20.34 14.19
CA GLN A 2 31.72 -20.40 14.23
C GLN A 2 31.02 -19.02 14.27
N SER A 3 31.63 -18.00 14.89
CA SER A 3 31.05 -16.66 15.05
C SER A 3 30.88 -15.90 13.71
N HIS A 4 31.80 -16.09 12.74
CA HIS A 4 31.70 -15.44 11.42
C HIS A 4 30.49 -15.96 10.60
N ASN A 5 30.20 -17.26 10.67
CA ASN A 5 29.07 -17.86 9.95
C ASN A 5 27.70 -17.40 10.50
N ALA A 6 27.59 -17.22 11.82
CA ALA A 6 26.37 -16.71 12.45
C ALA A 6 26.07 -15.26 12.05
N ASN A 7 27.10 -14.41 12.00
CA ASN A 7 26.95 -13.02 11.54
C ASN A 7 26.58 -12.93 10.06
N GLN A 8 27.20 -13.76 9.21
CA GLN A 8 26.90 -13.78 7.77
C GLN A 8 25.45 -14.22 7.49
N SER A 9 24.90 -15.15 8.28
CA SER A 9 23.50 -15.58 8.19
C SER A 9 22.52 -14.47 8.59
N ARG A 10 22.81 -13.72 9.66
CA ARG A 10 21.98 -12.60 10.11
C ARG A 10 21.95 -11.47 9.08
N VAL A 11 23.11 -11.07 8.56
CA VAL A 11 23.20 -10.03 7.53
C VAL A 11 22.41 -10.42 6.28
N ARG A 12 22.50 -11.67 5.83
CA ARG A 12 21.70 -12.16 4.69
C ARG A 12 20.19 -12.08 4.94
N ARG A 13 19.74 -12.42 6.15
CA ARG A 13 18.32 -12.32 6.54
C ARG A 13 17.85 -10.87 6.53
N THR A 14 18.60 -9.97 7.17
CA THR A 14 18.26 -8.54 7.20
C THR A 14 18.21 -7.92 5.80
N VAL A 15 19.14 -8.26 4.91
CA VAL A 15 19.12 -7.78 3.52
C VAL A 15 17.91 -8.33 2.77
N HIS A 16 17.57 -9.61 2.96
CA HIS A 16 16.37 -10.19 2.36
C HIS A 16 15.09 -9.49 2.83
N ASP A 17 14.96 -9.26 4.14
CA ASP A 17 13.78 -8.61 4.72
C ASP A 17 13.67 -7.15 4.26
N LEU A 18 14.80 -6.44 4.13
CA LEU A 18 14.85 -5.10 3.57
C LEU A 18 14.37 -5.09 2.11
N VAL A 19 14.87 -6.00 1.27
CA VAL A 19 14.44 -6.08 -0.14
C VAL A 19 12.95 -6.37 -0.23
N MET A 20 12.42 -7.26 0.62
CA MET A 20 10.99 -7.55 0.69
C MET A 20 10.17 -6.31 1.09
N ALA A 21 10.64 -5.55 2.09
CA ALA A 21 9.99 -4.32 2.53
C ALA A 21 9.88 -3.30 1.38
N GLU A 22 10.99 -3.08 0.67
CA GLU A 22 11.06 -2.15 -0.45
C GLU A 22 10.16 -2.59 -1.61
N MET A 23 10.15 -3.89 -1.94
CA MET A 23 9.26 -4.43 -2.97
C MET A 23 7.79 -4.24 -2.62
N PHE A 24 7.42 -4.45 -1.36
CA PHE A 24 6.06 -4.17 -0.89
C PHE A 24 5.71 -2.69 -0.97
N LEU A 25 6.63 -1.79 -0.61
CA LEU A 25 6.39 -0.36 -0.70
C LEU A 25 6.15 0.09 -2.16
N VAL A 26 6.94 -0.44 -3.10
CA VAL A 26 6.77 -0.16 -4.53
C VAL A 26 5.42 -0.67 -5.02
N GLN A 27 5.02 -1.90 -4.65
CA GLN A 27 3.72 -2.45 -5.02
C GLN A 27 2.55 -1.63 -4.44
N ALA A 28 2.62 -1.27 -3.15
CA ALA A 28 1.64 -0.42 -2.50
C ALA A 28 1.46 0.91 -3.23
N THR A 29 2.57 1.49 -3.69
CA THR A 29 2.59 2.75 -4.43
C THR A 29 1.93 2.63 -5.79
N ILE A 30 2.19 1.54 -6.52
CA ILE A 30 1.56 1.29 -7.83
C ILE A 30 0.03 1.10 -7.67
N GLU A 31 -0.38 0.32 -6.66
CA GLU A 31 -1.80 0.09 -6.36
C GLU A 31 -2.50 1.38 -5.91
N SER A 32 -1.87 2.16 -5.04
CA SER A 32 -2.37 3.46 -4.59
C SER A 32 -2.53 4.45 -5.76
N ALA A 33 -1.54 4.55 -6.64
CA ALA A 33 -1.61 5.39 -7.84
C ALA A 33 -2.75 4.94 -8.78
N THR A 34 -2.98 3.63 -8.89
CA THR A 34 -4.08 3.07 -9.68
C THR A 34 -5.44 3.42 -9.08
N ALA A 35 -5.61 3.28 -7.76
CA ALA A 35 -6.83 3.67 -7.05
C ALA A 35 -7.14 5.16 -7.22
N ILE A 36 -6.12 6.02 -7.08
CA ILE A 36 -6.25 7.46 -7.32
C ILE A 36 -6.63 7.75 -8.78
N GLY A 37 -5.98 7.11 -9.76
CA GLY A 37 -6.27 7.31 -11.18
C GLY A 37 -7.70 6.90 -11.57
N ASN A 38 -8.18 5.78 -11.02
CA ASN A 38 -9.56 5.34 -11.17
C ASN A 38 -10.53 6.32 -10.50
N GLY A 39 -10.18 6.80 -9.31
CA GLY A 39 -10.92 7.80 -8.56
C GLY A 39 -11.10 9.12 -9.31
N ILE A 40 -10.01 9.66 -9.89
CA ILE A 40 -10.04 10.87 -10.71
C ILE A 40 -10.94 10.66 -11.93
N SER A 41 -10.86 9.49 -12.57
CA SER A 41 -11.71 9.15 -13.72
C SER A 41 -13.20 9.11 -13.35
N ALA A 42 -13.53 8.49 -12.21
CA ALA A 42 -14.89 8.45 -11.68
C ALA A 42 -15.41 9.85 -11.32
N LEU A 43 -14.57 10.68 -10.69
CA LEU A 43 -14.89 12.07 -10.37
C LEU A 43 -15.16 12.88 -11.64
N GLY A 44 -14.35 12.70 -12.68
CA GLY A 44 -14.54 13.36 -13.98
C GLY A 44 -15.87 13.01 -14.64
N GLN A 45 -16.28 11.74 -14.59
CA GLN A 45 -17.59 11.29 -15.09
C GLN A 45 -18.74 11.91 -14.29
N GLN A 46 -18.61 11.95 -12.96
CA GLN A 46 -19.64 12.47 -12.06
C GLN A 46 -19.83 14.00 -12.17
N LEU A 47 -18.74 14.74 -12.45
CA LEU A 47 -18.79 16.17 -12.72
C LEU A 47 -19.32 16.50 -14.12
N SER A 48 -19.08 15.62 -15.11
CA SER A 48 -19.54 15.81 -16.48
C SER A 48 -21.00 15.39 -16.67
N GLY A 49 -21.51 14.47 -15.85
CA GLY A 49 -22.92 14.07 -15.79
C GLY A 49 -23.77 15.09 -15.03
N GLN A 50 -23.90 16.29 -15.55
CA GLN A 50 -24.86 17.28 -15.04
C GLN A 50 -26.29 16.83 -15.35
N GLU A 51 -27.03 16.34 -14.34
CA GLU A 51 -28.46 16.69 -14.13
C GLU A 51 -29.04 16.16 -12.80
N ASP A 52 -28.41 15.19 -12.12
CA ASP A 52 -28.96 14.66 -10.85
C ASP A 52 -27.88 14.16 -9.85
N THR A 53 -26.69 14.75 -9.91
CA THR A 53 -25.58 14.37 -9.03
C THR A 53 -25.86 14.86 -7.61
N ASP A 54 -26.38 13.97 -6.76
CA ASP A 54 -26.56 14.23 -5.33
C ASP A 54 -25.24 14.72 -4.74
N VAL A 55 -25.15 16.00 -4.36
CA VAL A 55 -23.90 16.67 -3.96
C VAL A 55 -23.19 15.94 -2.80
N ARG A 56 -23.94 15.11 -2.04
CA ARG A 56 -23.39 14.23 -0.98
C ARG A 56 -22.53 13.09 -1.51
N SER A 57 -22.62 12.76 -2.81
CA SER A 57 -21.90 11.67 -3.44
C SER A 57 -20.44 11.99 -3.78
N ILE A 58 -20.07 13.26 -3.93
CA ILE A 58 -18.67 13.65 -4.20
C ILE A 58 -17.78 13.45 -2.96
N PRO A 59 -18.13 13.94 -1.75
CA PRO A 59 -17.36 13.66 -0.55
C PRO A 59 -17.24 12.16 -0.26
N ALA A 60 -18.32 11.40 -0.49
CA ALA A 60 -18.31 9.94 -0.34
C ALA A 60 -17.35 9.28 -1.33
N LEU A 61 -17.33 9.72 -2.59
CA LEU A 61 -16.37 9.24 -3.59
C LEU A 61 -14.93 9.58 -3.17
N LEU A 62 -14.66 10.81 -2.73
CA LEU A 62 -13.32 11.22 -2.29
C LEU A 62 -12.85 10.41 -1.09
N GLN A 63 -13.72 10.16 -0.11
CA GLN A 63 -13.41 9.31 1.03
C GLN A 63 -13.05 7.90 0.58
N ARG A 64 -13.86 7.31 -0.32
CA ARG A 64 -13.59 5.99 -0.87
C ARG A 64 -12.24 5.94 -1.60
N ILE A 65 -11.89 6.95 -2.39
CA ILE A 65 -10.59 7.03 -3.08
C ILE A 65 -9.46 7.08 -2.06
N ALA A 66 -9.61 7.87 -0.99
CA ALA A 66 -8.61 7.96 0.06
C ALA A 66 -8.41 6.61 0.78
N ASP A 67 -9.50 5.92 1.11
CA ASP A 67 -9.46 4.61 1.75
C ASP A 67 -8.78 3.57 0.85
N GLU A 68 -9.17 3.50 -0.43
CA GLU A 68 -8.58 2.60 -1.42
C GLU A 68 -7.10 2.92 -1.70
N ALA A 69 -6.70 4.19 -1.64
CA ALA A 69 -5.32 4.61 -1.86
C ALA A 69 -4.39 4.30 -0.68
N VAL A 70 -4.91 4.27 0.55
CA VAL A 70 -4.14 4.01 1.77
C VAL A 70 -4.07 2.52 2.10
N GLU A 71 -5.13 1.77 1.81
CA GLU A 71 -5.22 0.34 2.12
C GLU A 71 -3.97 -0.46 1.71
N PRO A 72 -3.46 -0.38 0.46
CA PRO A 72 -2.28 -1.14 0.06
C PRO A 72 -1.08 -1.01 1.01
N TYR A 73 -0.90 0.15 1.65
CA TYR A 73 0.15 0.38 2.64
C TYR A 73 -0.18 -0.21 4.01
N ALA A 74 -1.44 -0.12 4.45
CA ALA A 74 -1.88 -0.64 5.74
C ALA A 74 -1.74 -2.17 5.81
N SER A 75 -2.28 -2.89 4.82
CA SER A 75 -2.18 -4.35 4.79
C SER A 75 -0.74 -4.86 4.69
N ARG A 76 0.10 -4.20 3.90
CA ARG A 76 1.52 -4.57 3.78
C ARG A 76 2.32 -4.28 5.05
N TYR A 77 2.00 -3.18 5.74
CA TYR A 77 2.58 -2.89 7.05
C TYR A 77 2.20 -3.96 8.08
N GLU A 78 0.93 -4.37 8.13
CA GLU A 78 0.47 -5.44 9.02
C GLU A 78 1.16 -6.77 8.71
N TYR A 79 1.27 -7.13 7.43
CA TYR A 79 1.99 -8.33 7.00
C TYR A 79 3.46 -8.31 7.43
N PHE A 80 4.15 -7.19 7.19
CA PHE A 80 5.55 -7.04 7.54
C PHE A 80 5.77 -7.12 9.07
N ARG A 81 4.86 -6.50 9.84
CA ARG A 81 4.87 -6.58 11.31
C ARG A 81 4.64 -8.00 11.81
N ALA A 82 3.70 -8.73 11.20
CA ALA A 82 3.45 -10.14 11.54
C ALA A 82 4.68 -11.02 11.27
N MET A 83 5.35 -10.81 10.12
CA MET A 83 6.56 -11.54 9.73
C MET A 83 7.71 -11.35 10.74
N ILE A 84 7.94 -10.11 11.18
CA ILE A 84 8.95 -9.81 12.21
C ILE A 84 8.62 -10.54 13.51
N ASN A 85 7.37 -10.43 13.99
CA ASN A 85 6.95 -11.03 15.26
C ASN A 85 6.99 -12.56 15.27
N THR A 86 6.87 -13.22 14.11
CA THR A 86 7.02 -14.69 13.99
C THR A 86 8.47 -15.17 13.94
N THR A 87 9.44 -14.27 13.82
CA THR A 87 10.87 -14.60 13.68
C THR A 87 11.64 -14.53 15.01
N ASP A 88 10.99 -14.07 16.09
CA ASP A 88 11.45 -14.16 17.49
C ASP A 88 10.99 -15.47 18.16
#